data_AF-A0A948S2M8-F1
#
_entry.id   AF-A0A948S2M8-F1
#
_cell.length_a   1.000
_cell.length_b   1.000
_cell.length_c   1.000
_cell.angle_alpha   90.00
_cell.angle_beta   90.00
_cell.angle_gamma   90.00
#
_symmetry.space_group_name_H-M   'P 1'
#
loop_
_entity.id
_entity.type
_entity.pdbx_description
1 polymer ?
#
loop_
_entity_poly.entity_id
_entity_poly.type
_entity_poly.pdbx_seq_one_letter_code
_entity_poly.pdbx_strand_id
1 'polypeptide(L)'
;MTASQQRGRWVLLGMVLFFAAPLVIVLTMHFFNVHPTGASHGVLVAEAKPLKLPTSAGVDQSKLWQDKWNLLYVAERCEAVCQQSIAEMRQIHASLEKDIPRVQRVLITAQPTDASIKQQFPDLVIISDATTNTEVWQQVTALTQSQEASIYLVDPFGNLAMRFPPSLPAKDIRKDLVRLLKYSWAG
;
A
#
# COMPACT_ATOMS: atom_id res chain seq x y z
N MET A 1 5.88 -60.78 20.04
CA MET A 1 5.07 -59.56 19.98
C MET A 1 4.11 -59.71 18.81
N THR A 2 2.81 -59.75 19.07
CA THR A 2 1.79 -60.07 18.05
C THR A 2 1.69 -58.94 17.02
N ALA A 3 1.51 -59.29 15.74
CA ALA A 3 1.54 -58.34 14.62
C ALA A 3 0.55 -57.15 14.75
N SER A 4 -0.50 -57.28 15.57
CA SER A 4 -1.45 -56.20 15.88
C SER A 4 -0.85 -55.07 16.74
N GLN A 5 0.05 -55.40 17.68
CA GLN A 5 0.72 -54.42 18.54
C GLN A 5 1.70 -53.53 17.78
N GLN A 6 2.38 -54.09 16.78
CA GLN A 6 3.30 -53.31 15.92
C GLN A 6 2.54 -52.30 15.05
N ARG A 7 1.38 -52.70 14.52
CA ARG A 7 0.52 -51.82 13.70
C ARG A 7 -0.01 -50.62 14.49
N GLY A 8 -0.46 -50.84 15.73
CA GLY A 8 -0.93 -49.76 16.62
C GLY A 8 0.14 -48.73 16.97
N ARG A 9 1.39 -49.16 17.17
CA ARG A 9 2.51 -48.26 17.48
C ARG A 9 2.87 -47.33 16.30
N TRP A 10 2.79 -47.83 15.07
CA TRP A 10 2.97 -47.02 13.87
C TRP A 10 1.83 -46.03 13.66
N VAL A 11 0.59 -46.40 13.98
CA VAL A 11 -0.56 -45.48 13.93
C VAL A 11 -0.41 -44.34 14.94
N LEU A 12 0.01 -44.65 16.18
CA LEU A 12 0.30 -43.63 17.21
C LEU A 12 1.45 -42.70 16.80
N LEU A 13 2.54 -43.24 16.27
CA LEU A 13 3.65 -42.44 15.76
C LEU A 13 3.23 -41.54 14.59
N GLY A 14 2.42 -42.06 13.67
CA GLY A 14 1.86 -41.28 12.56
C GLY A 14 0.99 -40.12 13.04
N MET A 15 0.17 -40.35 14.07
CA MET A 15 -0.67 -39.32 14.68
C MET A 15 0.17 -38.24 15.39
N VAL A 16 1.13 -38.65 16.21
CA VAL A 16 2.05 -37.71 16.89
C VAL A 16 2.82 -36.89 15.86
N LEU A 17 3.32 -37.52 14.79
CA LEU A 17 4.01 -36.82 13.71
C LEU A 17 3.08 -35.81 13.02
N PHE A 18 1.84 -36.18 12.72
CA PHE A 18 0.87 -35.27 12.08
C PHE A 18 0.59 -34.02 12.92
N PHE A 19 0.48 -34.15 14.24
CA PHE A 19 0.26 -33.01 15.14
C PHE A 19 1.55 -32.23 15.45
N ALA A 20 2.69 -32.91 15.57
CA ALA A 20 3.97 -32.26 15.89
C ALA A 20 4.64 -31.62 14.66
N ALA A 21 4.43 -32.17 13.45
CA ALA A 21 5.04 -31.66 12.22
C ALA A 21 4.78 -30.17 11.97
N PRO A 22 3.55 -29.64 11.99
CA PRO A 22 3.33 -28.21 11.75
C PRO A 22 4.01 -27.32 12.81
N LEU A 23 4.06 -27.75 14.07
CA LEU A 23 4.75 -27.01 15.13
C LEU A 23 6.26 -26.99 14.90
N VAL A 24 6.86 -28.14 14.59
CA VAL A 24 8.29 -28.25 14.30
C VAL A 24 8.65 -27.41 13.07
N ILE A 25 7.83 -27.45 12.02
CA ILE A 25 8.02 -26.63 10.80
C ILE A 25 8.04 -25.14 11.16
N VAL A 26 7.03 -24.63 11.89
CA VAL A 26 6.98 -23.21 12.26
C VAL A 26 8.16 -22.81 13.17
N LEU A 27 8.51 -23.64 14.15
CA LEU A 27 9.67 -23.38 15.01
C LEU A 27 10.96 -23.32 14.21
N THR A 28 11.18 -24.25 13.28
CA THR A 28 12.36 -24.21 12.41
C THR A 28 12.36 -22.96 11.53
N MET A 29 11.23 -22.58 10.93
CA MET A 29 11.14 -21.34 10.13
C MET A 29 11.48 -20.09 10.96
N HIS A 30 10.99 -20.01 12.21
CA HIS A 30 11.30 -18.91 13.12
C HIS A 30 12.78 -18.89 13.50
N PHE A 31 13.37 -20.02 13.89
CA PHE A 31 14.78 -20.10 14.29
C PHE A 31 15.74 -19.79 13.13
N PHE A 32 15.42 -20.24 11.92
CA PHE A 32 16.21 -19.96 10.72
C PHE A 32 15.82 -18.66 10.02
N ASN A 33 14.87 -17.90 10.59
CA ASN A 33 14.33 -16.65 10.05
C ASN A 33 13.84 -16.77 8.58
N VAL A 34 13.46 -17.98 8.15
CA VAL A 34 13.02 -18.28 6.78
C VAL A 34 11.56 -17.91 6.66
N HIS A 35 11.30 -16.79 5.99
CA HIS A 35 9.95 -16.34 5.68
C HIS A 35 9.73 -16.49 4.17
N PRO A 36 8.57 -17.02 3.72
CA PRO A 36 8.24 -17.01 2.30
C PRO A 36 8.16 -15.56 1.83
N THR A 37 9.13 -15.14 1.02
CA THR A 37 9.18 -13.79 0.48
C THR A 37 8.13 -13.66 -0.61
N GLY A 38 7.10 -12.86 -0.35
CA GLY A 38 6.24 -12.36 -1.41
C GLY A 38 7.03 -11.35 -2.26
N ALA A 39 7.00 -11.48 -3.58
CA ALA A 39 7.46 -10.41 -4.47
C ALA A 39 6.49 -9.22 -4.36
N SER A 40 6.82 -8.26 -3.49
CA SER A 40 6.30 -6.89 -3.51
C SER A 40 7.39 -6.01 -4.11
N HIS A 41 7.05 -5.18 -5.07
CA HIS A 41 7.98 -4.25 -5.71
C HIS A 41 8.07 -2.92 -4.95
N GLY A 42 6.98 -2.50 -4.31
CA GLY A 42 6.93 -1.36 -3.41
C GLY A 42 7.54 -1.65 -2.04
N VAL A 43 7.95 -0.58 -1.35
CA VAL A 43 8.48 -0.62 0.00
C VAL A 43 7.31 -0.55 0.98
N LEU A 44 7.12 -1.61 1.77
CA LEU A 44 6.15 -1.65 2.86
C LEU A 44 6.56 -0.68 3.96
N VAL A 45 5.60 0.09 4.46
CA VAL A 45 5.80 0.92 5.64
C VAL A 45 5.74 0.02 6.87
N ALA A 46 6.82 0.03 7.67
CA ALA A 46 6.99 -0.88 8.79
C ALA A 46 5.91 -0.72 9.88
N GLU A 47 5.43 0.51 10.07
CA GLU A 47 4.35 0.84 11.00
C GLU A 47 3.18 1.45 10.25
N ALA A 48 2.09 0.71 10.10
CA ALA A 48 0.84 1.24 9.55
C ALA A 48 0.28 2.29 10.51
N LYS A 49 0.48 3.57 10.18
CA LYS A 49 -0.06 4.71 10.93
C LYS A 49 -1.02 5.52 10.06
N PRO A 50 -2.11 6.04 10.65
CA PRO A 50 -3.07 6.87 9.94
C PRO A 50 -2.43 8.21 9.56
N LEU A 51 -2.54 8.58 8.29
CA LEU A 51 -2.19 9.91 7.80
C LEU A 51 -3.25 10.90 8.23
N LYS A 52 -2.85 11.87 9.04
CA LYS A 52 -3.71 12.95 9.52
C LYS A 52 -3.65 14.12 8.56
N LEU A 53 -4.81 14.63 8.18
CA LEU A 53 -4.94 15.90 7.45
C LEU A 53 -5.34 17.00 8.44
N PRO A 54 -4.70 18.18 8.40
CA PRO A 54 -5.14 19.30 9.20
C PRO A 54 -6.50 19.79 8.72
N THR A 55 -7.23 20.47 9.61
CA THR A 55 -8.54 21.07 9.30
C THR A 55 -8.46 22.10 8.16
N SER A 56 -7.27 22.68 7.92
CA SER A 56 -7.01 23.63 6.83
C SER A 56 -7.10 23.00 5.44
N ALA A 57 -7.07 21.66 5.32
CA ALA A 57 -7.16 20.97 4.05
C ALA A 57 -8.48 21.24 3.31
N GLY A 58 -9.53 21.73 3.99
CA GLY A 58 -10.83 22.04 3.40
C GLY A 58 -11.59 20.82 2.90
N VAL A 59 -11.12 19.62 3.24
CA VAL A 59 -11.71 18.33 2.87
C VAL A 59 -11.99 17.54 4.14
N ASP A 60 -13.13 16.88 4.18
CA ASP A 60 -13.45 15.92 5.23
C ASP A 60 -12.56 14.68 5.09
N GLN A 61 -11.54 14.57 5.95
CA GLN A 61 -10.58 13.46 5.96
C GLN A 61 -11.29 12.11 6.04
N SER A 62 -12.38 12.01 6.81
CA SER A 62 -13.12 10.76 6.96
C SER A 62 -13.65 10.30 5.62
N LYS A 63 -14.23 11.21 4.82
CA LYS A 63 -14.75 10.91 3.49
C LYS A 63 -13.65 10.73 2.44
N LEU A 64 -12.51 11.40 2.58
CA LEU A 64 -11.42 11.30 1.61
C LEU A 64 -10.81 9.90 1.59
N TRP A 65 -10.56 9.34 2.77
CA TRP A 65 -9.92 8.03 2.92
C TRP A 65 -10.92 6.86 2.92
N GLN A 66 -12.21 7.14 3.12
CA GLN A 66 -13.23 6.11 3.28
C GLN A 66 -13.42 5.25 2.03
N ASP A 67 -13.46 3.93 2.25
CA ASP A 67 -13.88 2.90 1.30
C ASP A 67 -13.10 2.90 -0.03
N LYS A 68 -11.89 3.47 -0.08
CA LYS A 68 -11.02 3.44 -1.26
C LYS A 68 -9.55 3.41 -0.89
N TRP A 69 -8.77 2.73 -1.72
CA TRP A 69 -7.32 2.85 -1.70
C TRP A 69 -6.90 4.15 -2.38
N ASN A 70 -6.00 4.91 -1.78
CA ASN A 70 -5.61 6.21 -2.30
C ASN A 70 -4.16 6.17 -2.78
N LEU A 71 -3.96 6.38 -4.08
CA LEU A 71 -2.68 6.74 -4.63
C LEU A 71 -2.44 8.22 -4.34
N LEU A 72 -1.53 8.49 -3.43
CA LEU A 72 -1.19 9.83 -2.94
C LEU A 72 0.15 10.27 -3.51
N TYR A 73 0.22 11.50 -4.00
CA TYR A 73 1.48 12.18 -4.33
C TYR A 73 1.53 13.54 -3.66
N VAL A 74 2.70 13.89 -3.10
CA VAL A 74 2.93 15.13 -2.36
C VAL A 74 4.07 15.90 -3.01
N ALA A 75 3.83 17.16 -3.38
CA ALA A 75 4.84 18.03 -4.00
C ALA A 75 4.61 19.49 -3.60
N GLU A 76 5.66 20.31 -3.47
CA GLU A 76 5.45 21.74 -3.16
C GLU A 76 4.71 22.48 -4.29
N ARG A 77 5.13 22.23 -5.54
CA ARG A 77 4.53 22.72 -6.78
C ARG A 77 4.38 21.57 -7.76
N CYS A 78 3.31 21.55 -8.55
CA CYS A 78 3.12 20.51 -9.54
C CYS A 78 3.77 20.84 -10.90
N GLU A 79 5.09 20.75 -10.90
CA GLU A 79 5.94 20.92 -12.10
C GLU A 79 6.09 19.60 -12.88
N ALA A 80 7.02 19.53 -13.83
CA ALA A 80 7.17 18.42 -14.78
C ALA A 80 7.22 17.03 -14.11
N VAL A 81 8.00 16.86 -13.04
CA VAL A 81 8.11 15.57 -12.33
C VAL A 81 6.77 15.19 -11.68
N CYS A 82 6.11 16.14 -11.01
CA CYS A 82 4.78 15.91 -10.44
C CYS A 82 3.76 15.53 -11.53
N GLN A 83 3.75 16.26 -12.65
CA GLN A 83 2.85 16.00 -13.77
C GLN A 83 3.07 14.61 -14.38
N GLN A 84 4.33 14.18 -14.47
CA GLN A 84 4.66 12.82 -14.88
C GLN A 84 4.11 11.79 -13.88
N SER A 85 4.35 11.96 -12.58
CA SER A 85 3.87 11.02 -11.55
C SER A 85 2.34 10.92 -11.51
N ILE A 86 1.61 12.04 -11.60
CA ILE A 86 0.13 11.99 -11.63
C ILE A 86 -0.40 11.39 -12.94
N ALA A 87 0.33 11.52 -14.05
CA ALA A 87 0.00 10.86 -15.31
C ALA A 87 0.22 9.34 -15.22
N GLU A 88 1.32 8.90 -14.61
CA GLU A 88 1.58 7.49 -14.32
C GLU A 88 0.50 6.92 -13.40
N MET A 89 0.12 7.62 -12.34
CA MET A 89 -0.99 7.24 -11.47
C MET A 89 -2.31 7.09 -12.26
N ARG A 90 -2.58 7.98 -13.22
CA ARG A 90 -3.77 7.87 -14.10
C ARG A 90 -3.69 6.61 -14.96
N GLN A 91 -2.54 6.31 -15.57
CA GLN A 91 -2.37 5.12 -16.40
C GLN A 91 -2.54 3.84 -15.58
N ILE A 92 -1.93 3.79 -14.38
CA ILE A 92 -2.10 2.70 -13.42
C ILE A 92 -3.58 2.54 -13.10
N HIS A 93 -4.25 3.61 -12.66
CA HIS A 93 -5.66 3.61 -12.28
C HIS A 93 -6.57 3.12 -13.41
N ALA A 94 -6.42 3.65 -14.63
CA ALA A 94 -7.20 3.23 -15.79
C ALA A 94 -6.99 1.75 -16.17
N SER A 95 -5.84 1.18 -15.82
CA SER A 95 -5.50 -0.23 -16.11
C SER A 95 -6.00 -1.24 -15.06
N LEU A 96 -6.75 -0.78 -14.03
CA LEU A 96 -7.30 -1.62 -12.96
C LEU A 96 -8.65 -2.27 -13.32
N GLU A 97 -9.20 -1.99 -14.50
CA GLU A 97 -10.43 -2.63 -15.01
C GLU A 97 -11.60 -2.54 -14.00
N LYS A 98 -12.08 -3.68 -13.50
CA LYS A 98 -13.19 -3.76 -12.53
C LYS A 98 -12.86 -3.14 -11.16
N ASP A 99 -11.57 -2.99 -10.85
CA ASP A 99 -11.10 -2.48 -9.55
C ASP A 99 -10.88 -0.94 -9.57
N ILE A 100 -11.14 -0.26 -10.71
CA ILE A 100 -11.10 1.21 -10.84
C ILE A 100 -11.85 1.95 -9.71
N PRO A 101 -13.10 1.63 -9.35
CA PRO A 101 -13.85 2.41 -8.35
C PRO A 101 -13.29 2.30 -6.93
N ARG A 102 -12.48 1.26 -6.67
CA ARG A 102 -11.87 0.94 -5.38
C ARG A 102 -10.60 1.74 -5.12
N VAL A 103 -10.12 2.48 -6.13
CA VAL A 103 -8.90 3.28 -6.07
C VAL A 103 -9.19 4.73 -6.42
N GLN A 104 -8.62 5.65 -5.65
CA GLN A 104 -8.70 7.09 -5.84
C GLN A 104 -7.29 7.67 -6.01
N ARG A 105 -7.19 8.76 -6.77
CA ARG A 105 -5.92 9.48 -6.98
C ARG A 105 -5.98 10.82 -6.26
N VAL A 106 -4.98 11.11 -5.44
CA VAL A 106 -4.91 12.31 -4.61
C VAL A 106 -3.56 13.00 -4.82
N LEU A 107 -3.60 14.31 -5.07
CA LEU A 107 -2.44 15.19 -5.15
C LEU A 107 -2.55 16.22 -4.03
N ILE A 108 -1.49 16.35 -3.22
CA ILE A 108 -1.36 17.38 -2.19
C ILE A 108 -0.22 18.32 -2.57
N THR A 109 -0.53 19.61 -2.65
CA THR A 109 0.41 20.64 -3.10
C THR A 109 0.38 21.88 -2.21
N ALA A 110 1.54 22.50 -2.01
CA ALA A 110 1.64 23.71 -1.19
C ALA A 110 1.11 24.94 -1.92
N GLN A 111 1.21 24.95 -3.25
CA GLN A 111 0.72 26.03 -4.09
C GLN A 111 -0.55 25.63 -4.85
N PRO A 112 -1.36 26.64 -5.27
CA PRO A 112 -2.47 26.40 -6.20
C PRO A 112 -1.96 25.73 -7.48
N THR A 113 -2.76 24.80 -8.01
CA THR A 113 -2.50 24.19 -9.31
C THR A 113 -3.16 24.99 -10.42
N ASP A 114 -2.55 24.97 -11.61
CA ASP A 114 -3.17 25.55 -12.79
C ASP A 114 -4.47 24.81 -13.15
N ALA A 115 -5.46 25.54 -13.64
CA ALA A 115 -6.74 24.97 -14.06
C ALA A 115 -6.59 23.89 -15.15
N SER A 116 -5.51 23.96 -15.94
CA SER A 116 -5.15 22.95 -16.95
C SER A 116 -4.92 21.57 -16.35
N ILE A 117 -4.35 21.47 -15.14
CA ILE A 117 -4.11 20.19 -14.46
C ILE A 117 -5.45 19.52 -14.15
N LYS A 118 -6.42 20.27 -13.64
CA LYS A 118 -7.76 19.72 -13.34
C LYS A 118 -8.51 19.31 -14.62
N GLN A 119 -8.33 20.05 -15.71
CA GLN A 119 -8.89 19.67 -17.02
C GLN A 119 -8.25 18.40 -17.59
N GLN A 120 -6.93 18.24 -17.45
CA GLN A 120 -6.21 17.06 -17.92
C GLN A 120 -6.48 15.82 -17.05
N PHE A 121 -6.71 16.01 -15.76
CA PHE A 121 -6.93 14.96 -14.77
C PHE A 121 -8.23 15.19 -13.97
N PRO A 122 -9.42 15.01 -14.59
CA PRO A 122 -10.70 15.33 -13.95
C PRO A 122 -10.95 14.56 -12.65
N ASP A 123 -10.61 13.26 -12.61
CA ASP A 123 -10.80 12.40 -11.44
C ASP A 123 -9.70 12.53 -10.38
N LEU A 124 -8.72 13.43 -10.56
CA LEU A 124 -7.69 13.70 -9.56
C LEU A 124 -8.27 14.60 -8.46
N VAL A 125 -8.23 14.13 -7.22
CA VAL A 125 -8.51 14.97 -6.05
C VAL A 125 -7.28 15.82 -5.78
N ILE A 126 -7.44 17.14 -5.75
CA ILE A 126 -6.34 18.09 -5.55
C ILE A 126 -6.60 18.85 -4.25
N ILE A 127 -5.64 18.83 -3.34
CA ILE A 127 -5.63 19.61 -2.11
C ILE A 127 -4.46 20.60 -2.22
N SER A 128 -4.78 21.88 -2.38
CA SER A 128 -3.81 22.97 -2.49
C SER A 128 -3.80 23.78 -1.19
N ASP A 129 -2.98 23.37 -0.23
CA ASP A 129 -2.82 24.04 1.07
C ASP A 129 -1.38 23.83 1.59
N ALA A 130 -0.69 24.92 1.92
CA ALA A 130 0.72 24.90 2.32
C ALA A 130 0.94 24.17 3.65
N THR A 131 0.04 24.36 4.61
CA THR A 131 0.09 23.69 5.92
C THR A 131 -0.14 22.19 5.76
N THR A 132 -1.19 21.80 5.04
CA THR A 132 -1.48 20.39 4.70
C THR A 132 -0.30 19.73 4.00
N ASN A 133 0.27 20.38 3.00
CA ASN A 133 1.41 19.84 2.27
C ASN A 133 2.60 19.56 3.20
N THR A 134 2.97 20.52 4.04
CA THR A 134 4.11 20.40 4.96
C THR A 134 3.88 19.31 6.00
N GLU A 135 2.71 19.28 6.63
CA GLU A 135 2.39 18.28 7.66
C GLU A 135 2.31 16.86 7.09
N VAL A 136 1.70 16.69 5.92
CA VAL A 136 1.64 15.37 5.26
C VAL A 136 3.03 14.95 4.80
N TRP A 137 3.83 15.88 4.23
CA TRP A 137 5.21 15.60 3.83
C TRP A 137 6.06 15.11 5.01
N GLN A 138 5.96 15.76 6.18
CA GLN A 138 6.65 15.34 7.40
C GLN A 138 6.21 13.94 7.86
N GLN A 139 4.90 13.65 7.81
CA GLN A 139 4.38 12.32 8.16
C GLN A 139 4.88 11.23 7.19
N VAL A 140 4.75 11.41 5.88
CA VAL A 140 5.15 10.37 4.90
C VAL A 140 6.66 10.13 4.93
N THR A 141 7.46 11.18 5.09
CA THR A 141 8.93 11.05 5.18
C THR A 141 9.36 10.36 6.46
N ALA A 142 8.73 10.67 7.60
CA ALA A 142 9.00 10.00 8.87
C ALA A 142 8.61 8.51 8.84
N LEU A 143 7.43 8.18 8.29
CA LEU A 143 6.92 6.81 8.23
C LEU A 143 7.70 5.93 7.25
N THR A 144 8.10 6.50 6.12
CA THR A 144 8.81 5.76 5.07
C THR A 144 10.32 5.82 5.18
N GLN A 145 10.84 6.63 6.11
CA GLN A 145 12.27 6.90 6.30
C GLN A 145 12.97 7.35 5.01
N SER A 146 12.28 8.13 4.18
CA SER A 146 12.75 8.57 2.87
C SER A 146 12.29 10.00 2.58
N GLN A 147 13.18 10.81 2.00
CA GLN A 147 12.88 12.19 1.56
C GLN A 147 12.59 12.27 0.06
N GLU A 148 12.53 11.15 -0.64
CA GLU A 148 12.27 11.13 -2.08
C GLU A 148 10.76 11.27 -2.34
N ALA A 149 10.39 12.23 -3.18
CA ALA A 149 9.02 12.35 -3.67
C ALA A 149 8.63 11.06 -4.40
N SER A 150 7.66 10.35 -3.84
CA SER A 150 7.27 8.99 -4.21
C SER A 150 5.75 8.93 -4.37
N ILE A 151 5.26 7.89 -5.04
CA ILE A 151 3.83 7.56 -4.98
C ILE A 151 3.59 6.78 -3.69
N TYR A 152 2.68 7.25 -2.87
CA TYR A 152 2.30 6.63 -1.61
C TYR A 152 0.96 5.92 -1.77
N LEU A 153 0.79 4.78 -1.09
CA LEU A 153 -0.48 4.07 -1.04
C LEU A 153 -1.07 4.18 0.36
N VAL A 154 -2.24 4.78 0.44
CA VAL A 154 -3.02 4.91 1.67
C VAL A 154 -4.21 3.95 1.61
N ASP A 155 -4.45 3.20 2.67
CA ASP A 155 -5.55 2.24 2.73
C ASP A 155 -6.93 2.92 2.93
N PRO A 156 -8.04 2.17 2.84
CA PRO A 156 -9.40 2.67 3.08
C PRO A 156 -9.69 3.15 4.51
N PHE A 157 -8.74 2.97 5.42
CA PHE A 157 -8.81 3.42 6.81
C PHE A 157 -7.89 4.63 7.06
N GLY A 158 -7.21 5.14 6.03
CA GLY A 158 -6.30 6.27 6.10
C GLY A 158 -4.87 5.93 6.51
N ASN A 159 -4.49 4.65 6.62
CA ASN A 159 -3.12 4.27 6.97
C ASN A 159 -2.19 4.29 5.76
N LEU A 160 -0.98 4.83 5.96
CA LEU A 160 0.07 4.73 4.95
C LEU A 160 0.60 3.28 4.90
N ALA A 161 0.30 2.57 3.83
CA ALA A 161 0.60 1.15 3.68
C ALA A 161 1.91 0.90 2.92
N MET A 162 2.13 1.61 1.81
CA MET A 162 3.29 1.39 0.93
C MET A 162 3.82 2.69 0.34
N ARG A 163 5.11 2.67 -0.03
CA ARG A 163 5.78 3.69 -0.84
C ARG A 163 6.33 3.06 -2.12
N PHE A 164 6.12 3.74 -3.23
CA PHE A 164 6.68 3.40 -4.54
C PHE A 164 7.69 4.49 -4.94
N PRO A 165 9.01 4.20 -4.92
CA PRO A 165 10.02 5.18 -5.29
C PRO A 165 9.89 5.58 -6.77
N PRO A 166 10.35 6.78 -7.15
CA PRO A 166 10.26 7.25 -8.54
C PRO A 166 11.05 6.40 -9.55
N SER A 167 12.03 5.62 -9.08
CA SER A 167 12.77 4.67 -9.90
C SER A 167 11.97 3.40 -10.24
N LEU A 168 10.83 3.16 -9.58
CA LEU A 168 10.05 1.95 -9.78
C LEU A 168 9.12 2.09 -11.00
N PRO A 169 9.16 1.17 -11.97
CA PRO A 169 8.29 1.25 -13.15
C PRO A 169 6.81 1.16 -12.79
N ALA A 170 5.97 1.96 -13.44
CA ALA A 170 4.51 1.96 -13.25
C ALA A 170 3.86 0.57 -13.41
N LYS A 171 4.42 -0.29 -14.27
CA LYS A 171 4.01 -1.69 -14.45
C LYS A 171 4.11 -2.49 -13.15
N ASP A 172 5.15 -2.27 -12.36
CA ASP A 172 5.41 -3.02 -11.14
C ASP A 172 4.55 -2.49 -9.98
N ILE A 173 4.32 -1.16 -9.94
CA ILE A 173 3.31 -0.54 -9.06
C ILE A 173 1.92 -1.16 -9.34
N ARG A 174 1.53 -1.26 -10.62
CA ARG A 174 0.27 -1.89 -11.02
C ARG A 174 0.17 -3.35 -10.57
N LYS A 175 1.24 -4.15 -10.71
CA LYS A 175 1.23 -5.55 -10.27
C LYS A 175 0.96 -5.66 -8.78
N ASP A 176 1.61 -4.83 -7.98
CA ASP A 176 1.40 -4.81 -6.53
C ASP A 176 -0.02 -4.40 -6.18
N LEU A 177 -0.56 -3.35 -6.81
CA LEU A 177 -1.96 -2.92 -6.65
C LEU A 177 -2.95 -4.02 -7.00
N VAL A 178 -2.82 -4.66 -8.17
CA VAL A 178 -3.72 -5.74 -8.59
C VAL A 178 -3.65 -6.92 -7.62
N ARG A 179 -2.45 -7.28 -7.17
CA ARG A 179 -2.26 -8.35 -6.19
C ARG A 179 -2.92 -7.98 -4.86
N LEU A 180 -2.73 -6.75 -4.39
CA LEU A 180 -3.30 -6.25 -3.15
C LEU A 180 -4.84 -6.21 -3.22
N LEU A 181 -5.41 -5.63 -4.28
CA LEU A 181 -6.85 -5.52 -4.47
C LEU A 181 -7.53 -6.89 -4.63
N LYS A 182 -6.82 -7.88 -5.16
CA LYS A 182 -7.33 -9.26 -5.24
C LYS A 182 -7.57 -9.90 -3.87
N TYR A 183 -6.74 -9.57 -2.87
CA TYR A 183 -6.82 -10.14 -1.52
C TYR A 183 -7.41 -9.17 -0.49
N SER A 184 -7.51 -7.89 -0.82
CA SER A 184 -8.22 -6.89 -0.02
C SER A 184 -9.71 -6.98 -0.27
N TRP A 185 -10.46 -7.22 0.79
CA TRP A 185 -11.91 -7.01 0.84
C TRP A 185 -12.31 -5.53 1.01
N ALA A 186 -11.39 -4.70 1.50
CA ALA A 186 -11.63 -3.30 1.79
C ALA A 186 -11.45 -2.45 0.54
N GLY A 187 -12.33 -1.45 0.40
CA GLY A 187 -12.50 -0.60 -0.77
C GLY A 187 -13.19 -1.29 -1.93
#